data_AF-A0A7S6ZTC6-F1
#
_entry.id   AF-A0A7S6ZTC6-F1
#
_cell.length_a   1.000
_cell.length_b   1.000
_cell.length_c   1.000
_cell.angle_alpha   90.00
_cell.angle_beta   90.00
_cell.angle_gamma   90.00
#
_symmetry.space_group_name_H-M   'P 1'
#
loop_
_entity.id
_entity.type
_entity.pdbx_description
1 polymer ?
#
loop_
_entity_poly.entity_id
_entity_poly.type
_entity_poly.pdbx_seq_one_letter_code
_entity_poly.pdbx_strand_id
1 'polypeptide(L)'
;MMCLRLLPLLLFAVAAAPASAQDVTLTQLENVRFAYAQVLRVTPVYQTLTATAMVETCTPDPEDEDVGSRLSRVVGAVRGVLGRQPEEPEEAGKRDCTVVPVRREFQRPIAYDVDYIYKGSKYRSRLAEDPGNRLRIRIGVTPVVSSNREN
;
A
#
# COMPACT_ATOMS: atom_id res chain seq x y z
N MET A 1 -12.17 -93.71 5.03
CA MET A 1 -11.04 -92.85 4.61
C MET A 1 -11.62 -91.49 4.21
N MET A 2 -11.71 -90.58 5.18
CA MET A 2 -12.20 -89.22 5.01
C MET A 2 -10.97 -88.30 5.04
N CYS A 3 -10.67 -87.67 3.91
CA CYS A 3 -9.68 -86.60 3.78
C CYS A 3 -10.20 -85.68 2.68
N LEU A 4 -10.79 -84.54 3.06
CA LEU A 4 -10.07 -83.28 3.15
C LEU A 4 -9.95 -82.66 1.74
N ARG A 5 -10.71 -81.59 1.48
CA ARG A 5 -10.22 -80.26 1.03
C ARG A 5 -11.42 -79.32 0.79
N LEU A 6 -11.92 -78.79 1.90
CA LEU A 6 -12.30 -77.38 1.94
C LEU A 6 -11.01 -76.57 1.64
N LEU A 7 -10.99 -75.81 0.54
CA LEU A 7 -10.31 -74.53 0.43
C LEU A 7 -10.69 -73.88 -0.92
N PRO A 8 -10.89 -72.56 -0.98
CA PRO A 8 -12.09 -71.96 -1.54
C PRO A 8 -11.79 -71.11 -2.78
N LEU A 9 -12.84 -70.82 -3.56
CA LEU A 9 -13.27 -69.47 -3.92
C LEU A 9 -12.19 -68.35 -3.95
N LEU A 10 -11.13 -68.47 -4.76
CA LEU A 10 -10.03 -67.50 -4.76
C LEU A 10 -9.44 -67.28 -6.16
N LEU A 11 -10.26 -66.84 -7.12
CA LEU A 11 -9.73 -66.45 -8.44
C LEU A 11 -10.60 -65.46 -9.22
N PHE A 12 -11.15 -64.45 -8.53
CA PHE A 12 -11.62 -63.22 -9.19
C PHE A 12 -11.20 -61.99 -8.37
N ALA A 13 -9.89 -61.82 -8.20
CA ALA A 13 -9.31 -60.52 -7.88
C ALA A 13 -8.93 -59.86 -9.21
N VAL A 14 -9.86 -59.11 -9.79
CA VAL A 14 -9.56 -58.18 -10.88
C VAL A 14 -8.61 -57.15 -10.29
N ALA A 15 -7.33 -57.27 -10.63
CA ALA A 15 -6.34 -56.25 -10.31
C ALA A 15 -6.74 -54.98 -11.04
N ALA A 16 -7.33 -54.03 -10.32
CA ALA A 16 -7.42 -52.65 -10.76
C ALA A 16 -5.99 -52.10 -10.78
N ALA A 17 -5.31 -52.29 -11.92
CA ALA A 17 -4.02 -51.66 -12.15
C ALA A 17 -4.24 -50.14 -12.13
N PRO A 18 -3.50 -49.36 -11.33
CA PRO A 18 -3.53 -47.92 -11.49
C PRO A 18 -3.00 -47.63 -12.89
N ALA A 19 -3.85 -47.06 -13.75
CA ALA A 19 -3.41 -46.45 -14.99
C ALA A 19 -2.54 -45.25 -14.61
N SER A 20 -1.23 -45.46 -14.49
CA SER A 20 -0.26 -44.38 -14.40
C SER A 20 -0.25 -43.67 -15.74
N ALA A 21 -1.14 -42.69 -15.91
CA ALA A 21 -0.96 -41.66 -16.90
C ALA A 21 0.44 -41.09 -16.65
N GLN A 22 1.35 -41.27 -17.62
CA GLN A 22 2.62 -40.58 -17.63
C GLN A 22 2.28 -39.12 -17.89
N ASP A 23 1.89 -38.40 -16.84
CA ASP A 23 1.90 -36.96 -16.82
C ASP A 23 3.38 -36.58 -16.83
N VAL A 24 3.95 -36.58 -18.04
CA VAL A 24 5.25 -35.99 -18.31
C VAL A 24 5.03 -34.51 -18.10
N THR A 25 5.10 -34.11 -16.84
CA THR A 25 5.36 -32.74 -16.43
C THR A 25 6.74 -32.43 -16.97
N LEU A 26 6.78 -32.03 -18.24
CA LEU A 26 7.87 -31.25 -18.79
C LEU A 26 7.90 -30.01 -17.93
N THR A 27 8.64 -30.09 -16.82
CA THR A 27 8.97 -28.94 -16.01
C THR A 27 9.69 -28.06 -16.99
N GLN A 28 8.99 -27.04 -17.51
CA GLN A 28 9.54 -26.14 -18.48
C GLN A 28 10.79 -25.60 -17.82
N LEU A 29 11.95 -26.09 -18.27
CA LEU A 29 13.24 -25.59 -17.84
C LEU A 29 13.32 -24.23 -18.51
N GLU A 30 12.60 -23.28 -17.93
CA GLU A 30 12.41 -21.95 -18.44
C GLU A 30 13.83 -21.39 -18.51
N ASN A 31 14.32 -21.14 -19.73
CA ASN A 31 15.66 -20.63 -19.95
C ASN A 31 15.70 -19.19 -19.46
N VAL A 32 15.82 -19.03 -18.13
CA VAL A 32 15.73 -17.74 -17.46
C VAL A 32 17.10 -17.30 -16.98
N ARG A 33 17.44 -16.06 -17.31
CA ARG A 33 18.67 -15.41 -16.87
C ARG A 33 18.29 -14.17 -16.09
N PHE A 34 18.93 -13.98 -14.94
CA PHE A 34 18.83 -12.70 -14.22
C PHE A 34 19.88 -11.74 -14.74
N ALA A 35 19.49 -10.48 -14.91
CA ALA A 35 20.41 -9.41 -15.27
C ALA A 35 20.06 -8.14 -14.50
N TYR A 36 20.97 -7.17 -14.54
CA TYR A 36 20.72 -5.83 -14.05
C TYR A 36 20.51 -4.87 -15.21
N ALA A 37 19.43 -4.11 -15.14
CA ALA A 37 19.13 -3.00 -16.03
C ALA A 37 19.47 -1.67 -15.35
N GLN A 38 19.77 -0.66 -16.15
CA GLN A 38 19.97 0.70 -15.67
C GLN A 38 18.62 1.39 -15.58
N VAL A 39 18.30 1.94 -14.40
CA VAL A 39 17.07 2.73 -14.21
C VAL A 39 17.29 4.12 -14.79
N LEU A 40 16.29 4.60 -15.54
CA LEU A 40 16.28 5.93 -16.15
C LEU A 40 15.40 6.90 -15.37
N ARG A 41 14.21 6.44 -14.95
CA ARG A 41 13.23 7.25 -14.22
C ARG A 41 12.37 6.38 -13.31
N VAL A 42 12.10 6.89 -12.12
CA VAL A 42 11.14 6.32 -11.17
C VAL A 42 10.04 7.35 -10.94
N THR A 43 8.78 6.98 -11.17
CA THR A 43 7.62 7.84 -10.94
C THR A 43 6.68 7.18 -9.93
N PRO A 44 6.50 7.75 -8.72
CA PRO A 44 5.57 7.21 -7.74
C PRO A 44 4.13 7.37 -8.22
N VAL A 45 3.33 6.32 -8.03
CA VAL A 45 1.90 6.28 -8.29
C VAL A 45 1.20 6.47 -6.96
N TYR A 46 0.55 7.61 -6.78
CA TYR A 46 -0.17 7.94 -5.54
C TYR A 46 -1.63 7.48 -5.59
N GLN A 47 -2.16 7.10 -4.43
CA GLN A 47 -3.57 6.87 -4.19
C GLN A 47 -4.09 7.90 -3.20
N THR A 48 -5.20 8.56 -3.55
CA THR A 48 -5.94 9.43 -2.64
C THR A 48 -6.87 8.60 -1.77
N LEU A 49 -6.72 8.72 -0.46
CA LEU A 49 -7.51 8.07 0.56
C LEU A 49 -8.28 9.14 1.33
N THR A 50 -9.61 8.99 1.42
CA THR A 50 -10.44 9.88 2.24
C THR A 50 -10.64 9.26 3.61
N ALA A 51 -10.30 9.98 4.67
CA ALA A 51 -10.58 9.59 6.04
C ALA A 51 -11.30 10.71 6.78
N THR A 52 -12.17 10.35 7.72
CA THR A 52 -12.86 11.33 8.57
C THR A 52 -12.15 11.38 9.91
N ALA A 53 -11.61 12.55 10.28
CA ALA A 53 -10.97 12.78 11.56
C ALA A 53 -11.88 13.65 12.43
N MET A 54 -12.03 13.29 13.70
CA MET A 54 -12.74 14.10 14.69
C MET A 54 -11.79 15.24 15.10
N VAL A 55 -12.16 16.48 14.78
CA VAL A 55 -11.35 17.67 15.10
C VAL A 55 -12.20 18.60 15.97
N GLU A 56 -11.62 19.09 17.05
CA GLU A 56 -12.25 20.12 17.89
C GLU A 56 -12.15 21.46 17.17
N THR A 57 -13.31 22.06 16.87
CA THR A 57 -13.42 23.39 16.28
C THR A 57 -14.03 24.31 17.32
N CYS A 58 -13.30 25.35 17.72
CA CYS A 58 -13.77 26.36 18.65
C CYS A 58 -14.19 27.63 17.91
N THR A 59 -15.31 28.20 18.31
CA THR A 59 -15.73 29.52 17.81
C THR A 59 -14.71 30.56 18.27
N PRO A 60 -14.13 31.38 17.37
CA PRO A 60 -13.26 32.47 17.79
C PRO A 60 -14.07 33.46 18.64
N ASP A 61 -13.52 33.90 19.77
CA ASP A 61 -14.14 34.97 20.55
C ASP A 61 -14.29 36.21 19.66
N PRO A 62 -15.40 36.96 19.76
CA PRO A 62 -15.47 38.27 19.15
C PRO A 62 -14.42 39.13 19.84
N GLU A 63 -13.22 39.19 19.26
CA GLU A 63 -12.25 40.24 19.58
C GLU A 63 -13.00 41.55 19.35
N ASP A 64 -13.10 42.37 20.40
CA ASP A 64 -13.66 43.71 20.32
C ASP A 64 -13.12 44.36 19.05
N GLU A 65 -14.02 44.77 18.13
CA GLU A 65 -13.64 45.59 17.00
C GLU A 65 -12.94 46.82 17.58
N ASP A 66 -11.61 46.82 17.57
CA ASP A 66 -10.73 47.87 18.07
C ASP A 66 -10.84 49.06 17.12
N VAL A 67 -12.03 49.67 17.07
CA VAL A 67 -12.28 50.97 16.47
C VAL A 67 -11.67 52.00 17.41
N GLY A 68 -10.36 52.16 17.27
CA GLY A 68 -9.73 53.45 17.46
C GLY A 68 -8.96 53.67 18.75
N SER A 69 -7.86 54.39 18.53
CA SER A 69 -7.12 55.18 19.51
C SER A 69 -6.04 54.44 20.30
N ARG A 70 -4.80 54.71 19.86
CA ARG A 70 -3.49 54.26 20.34
C ARG A 70 -3.17 54.63 21.80
N LEU A 71 -4.16 55.08 22.56
CA LEU A 71 -4.06 55.57 23.94
C LEU A 71 -4.60 54.56 24.97
N SER A 72 -5.41 53.58 24.57
CA SER A 72 -6.03 52.62 25.51
C SER A 72 -5.05 51.59 26.10
N ARG A 73 -3.90 51.32 25.46
CA ARG A 73 -2.93 50.30 25.91
C ARG A 73 -2.13 50.68 27.16
N VAL A 74 -2.16 51.95 27.57
CA VAL A 74 -1.30 52.46 28.65
C VAL A 74 -2.00 52.45 30.02
N VAL A 75 -3.34 52.36 30.07
CA VAL A 75 -4.10 52.43 31.32
C VAL A 75 -4.30 51.06 31.99
N GLY A 76 -4.17 49.96 31.25
CA GLY A 76 -4.33 48.60 31.78
C GLY A 76 -3.20 48.15 32.74
N ALA A 77 -2.00 48.71 32.63
CA ALA A 77 -0.84 48.26 33.41
C ALA A 77 -0.77 48.81 34.85
N VAL A 78 -1.53 49.87 35.17
CA VAL A 78 -1.35 50.63 36.43
C VAL A 78 -2.46 50.38 37.44
N ARG A 79 -3.53 49.66 37.06
CA ARG A 79 -4.70 49.40 37.92
C ARG A 79 -4.51 48.21 38.87
N GLY A 80 -3.52 47.34 38.63
CA GLY A 80 -3.30 46.10 39.39
C GLY A 80 -2.64 46.23 40.77
N VAL A 81 -2.35 47.44 41.26
CA VAL A 81 -1.56 47.64 42.50
C VAL A 81 -2.37 48.18 43.69
N LEU A 82 -3.62 48.62 43.50
CA LEU A 82 -4.37 49.34 44.54
C LEU A 82 -5.70 48.71 44.99
N GLY A 83 -6.08 47.55 44.47
CA GLY A 83 -7.31 46.88 44.90
C GLY A 83 -7.11 45.38 44.97
N ARG A 84 -6.95 44.83 46.17
CA ARG A 84 -7.17 43.40 46.40
C ARG A 84 -8.66 43.21 46.69
N GLN A 85 -9.46 43.12 45.64
CA GLN A 85 -10.70 42.37 45.73
C GLN A 85 -10.35 40.90 45.44
N PRO A 86 -11.00 39.92 46.10
CA PRO A 86 -10.96 38.56 45.62
C PRO A 86 -11.70 38.56 44.29
N GLU A 87 -10.96 38.76 43.20
CA GLU A 87 -11.41 38.39 41.87
C GLU A 87 -11.74 36.90 41.97
N GLU A 88 -13.03 36.55 41.97
CA GLU A 88 -13.46 35.20 41.65
C GLU A 88 -12.74 34.84 40.34
N PRO A 89 -12.20 33.62 40.18
CA PRO A 89 -11.52 33.25 38.95
C PRO A 89 -12.50 33.54 37.81
N GLU A 90 -12.24 34.62 37.05
CA GLU A 90 -13.00 34.90 35.84
C GLU A 90 -12.83 33.63 35.02
N GLU A 91 -13.93 32.87 34.91
CA GLU A 91 -14.03 31.66 34.12
C GLU A 91 -13.59 32.06 32.71
N ALA A 92 -12.29 31.85 32.41
CA ALA A 92 -11.69 32.18 31.14
C ALA A 92 -12.65 31.70 30.07
N GLY A 93 -13.25 32.66 29.35
CA GLY A 93 -14.51 32.51 28.62
C GLY A 93 -14.67 31.10 28.10
N LYS A 94 -15.72 30.41 28.56
CA LYS A 94 -16.06 29.04 28.19
C LYS A 94 -16.09 28.94 26.66
N ARG A 95 -14.95 28.62 26.05
CA ARG A 95 -14.82 28.55 24.60
C ARG A 95 -15.80 27.50 24.11
N ASP A 96 -16.72 27.91 23.25
CA ASP A 96 -17.67 26.98 22.65
C ASP A 96 -16.92 26.16 21.60
N CYS A 97 -16.42 25.00 22.04
CA CYS A 97 -15.67 24.05 21.23
C CYS A 97 -16.56 22.84 20.93
N THR A 98 -16.72 22.53 19.64
CA THR A 98 -17.49 21.38 19.17
C THR A 98 -16.59 20.40 18.41
N VAL A 99 -16.72 19.11 18.71
CA VAL A 99 -16.03 18.03 17.98
C VAL A 99 -16.77 17.77 16.68
N VAL A 100 -16.15 18.11 15.55
CA VAL A 100 -16.74 17.95 14.22
C VAL A 100 -15.98 16.92 13.37
N PRO A 101 -16.68 16.04 12.63
CA PRO A 101 -16.04 15.12 11.69
C PRO A 101 -15.55 15.89 10.46
N VAL A 102 -14.24 16.02 10.29
CA VAL A 102 -13.61 16.67 9.13
C VAL A 102 -13.08 15.60 8.17
N ARG A 103 -13.53 15.63 6.91
CA ARG A 103 -12.95 14.80 5.85
C ARG A 103 -11.58 15.32 5.47
N ARG A 104 -10.58 14.46 5.47
CA ARG A 104 -9.22 14.74 5.02
C ARG A 104 -8.86 13.76 3.91
N GLU A 105 -8.20 14.29 2.88
CA GLU A 105 -7.62 13.51 1.79
C GLU A 105 -6.13 13.27 2.07
N PHE A 106 -5.72 12.01 1.98
CA PHE A 106 -4.35 11.57 2.19
C PHE A 106 -3.83 10.94 0.91
N GLN A 107 -2.64 11.32 0.48
CA GLN A 107 -1.99 10.69 -0.68
C GLN A 107 -0.90 9.75 -0.19
N ARG A 108 -0.95 8.48 -0.61
CA ARG A 108 0.12 7.51 -0.34
C ARG A 108 0.65 6.88 -1.64
N PRO A 109 1.97 6.71 -1.81
CA PRO A 109 2.50 5.91 -2.91
C PRO A 109 2.03 4.47 -2.77
N ILE A 110 1.49 3.89 -3.85
CA ILE A 110 1.07 2.48 -3.91
C ILE A 110 1.92 1.65 -4.86
N ALA A 111 2.60 2.31 -5.79
CA ALA A 111 3.47 1.66 -6.77
C ALA A 111 4.47 2.67 -7.34
N TYR A 112 5.42 2.17 -8.10
CA TYR A 112 6.42 2.93 -8.81
C TYR A 112 6.40 2.51 -10.27
N ASP A 113 6.11 3.45 -11.16
CA ASP A 113 6.32 3.26 -12.59
C ASP A 113 7.80 3.51 -12.89
N VAL A 114 8.49 2.49 -13.38
CA VAL A 114 9.94 2.50 -13.57
C VAL A 114 10.26 2.32 -15.03
N ASP A 115 10.88 3.35 -15.61
CA ASP A 115 11.47 3.32 -16.94
C ASP A 115 12.93 2.88 -16.82
N TYR A 116 13.31 1.80 -17.49
CA TYR A 116 14.66 1.24 -17.45
C TYR A 116 15.14 0.84 -18.84
N ILE A 117 16.47 0.74 -18.99
CA ILE A 117 17.10 0.33 -20.24
C ILE A 117 17.90 -0.95 -20.03
N TYR A 118 17.70 -1.91 -20.93
CA TYR A 118 18.48 -3.12 -21.00
C TYR A 118 18.91 -3.38 -22.45
N LYS A 119 20.22 -3.52 -22.65
CA LYS A 119 20.82 -3.78 -23.98
C LYS A 119 20.32 -2.81 -25.07
N GLY A 120 20.19 -1.53 -24.73
CA GLY A 120 19.73 -0.46 -25.63
C GLY A 120 18.21 -0.33 -25.80
N SER A 121 17.43 -1.31 -25.34
CA SER A 121 15.97 -1.27 -25.40
C SER A 121 15.39 -0.69 -24.12
N LYS A 122 14.44 0.24 -24.25
CA LYS A 122 13.72 0.87 -23.13
C LYS A 122 12.48 0.06 -22.79
N TYR A 123 12.23 -0.11 -21.51
CA TYR A 123 11.09 -0.83 -20.97
C TYR A 123 10.48 -0.02 -19.83
N ARG A 124 9.19 -0.27 -19.56
CA ARG A 124 8.47 0.31 -18.43
C ARG A 124 7.78 -0.80 -17.66
N SER A 125 7.99 -0.83 -16.34
CA SER A 125 7.36 -1.79 -15.44
C SER A 125 6.83 -1.08 -14.21
N ARG A 126 5.75 -1.62 -13.62
CA ARG A 126 5.21 -1.14 -12.35
C ARG A 126 5.70 -2.04 -11.22
N LEU A 127 6.31 -1.44 -10.20
CA LEU A 127 6.88 -2.12 -9.04
C LEU A 127 6.15 -1.69 -7.77
N ALA A 128 6.14 -2.57 -6.76
CA ALA A 128 5.57 -2.25 -5.44
C ALA A 128 6.50 -1.36 -4.61
N GLU A 129 7.81 -1.47 -4.84
CA GLU A 129 8.86 -0.77 -4.09
C GLU A 129 9.81 -0.05 -5.03
N ASP A 130 10.51 0.97 -4.52
CA ASP A 130 11.48 1.76 -5.27
C ASP A 130 12.74 0.93 -5.58
N PRO A 131 13.08 0.69 -6.86
CA PRO A 131 14.26 -0.09 -7.22
C PRO A 131 15.58 0.68 -7.11
N GLY A 132 15.56 2.00 -6.91
CA GLY A 132 16.74 2.85 -6.96
C GLY A 132 17.39 2.90 -8.35
N ASN A 133 18.73 2.86 -8.41
CA ASN A 133 19.49 3.11 -9.65
C ASN A 133 19.64 1.88 -10.57
N ARG A 134 19.42 0.66 -10.06
CA ARG A 134 19.63 -0.58 -10.82
C ARG A 134 18.50 -1.56 -10.55
N LEU A 135 17.88 -2.03 -11.63
CA LEU A 135 16.76 -2.97 -11.53
C LEU A 135 17.21 -4.39 -11.86
N ARG A 136 16.94 -5.35 -10.96
CA ARG A 136 17.15 -6.77 -11.24
C ARG A 136 15.98 -7.31 -12.08
N ILE A 137 16.26 -7.74 -13.30
CA ILE A 137 15.26 -8.24 -14.26
C ILE A 137 15.41 -9.75 -14.52
N ARG A 138 14.30 -10.43 -14.80
CA ARG A 138 14.23 -11.84 -15.24
C ARG A 138 14.00 -11.87 -16.75
N ILE A 139 14.93 -12.48 -17.48
CA ILE A 139 14.89 -12.57 -18.94
C ILE A 139 14.56 -14.01 -19.31
N GLY A 140 13.43 -14.23 -19.98
CA GLY A 140 13.09 -15.51 -20.60
C GLY A 140 13.54 -15.54 -22.06
N VAL A 141 14.27 -16.59 -22.44
CA VAL A 141 14.71 -16.79 -23.84
C VAL A 141 13.89 -17.92 -24.44
N THR A 142 13.14 -17.61 -25.50
CA THR A 142 12.35 -18.59 -26.26
C THR A 142 12.89 -18.65 -27.69
N PRO A 143 13.29 -19.84 -28.19
CA PRO A 143 13.75 -19.97 -29.56
C PRO A 143 12.60 -19.76 -30.55
N VAL A 144 12.91 -19.15 -31.69
CA VAL A 144 11.98 -19.03 -32.81
C VAL A 144 12.14 -20.27 -33.68
N VAL A 145 11.13 -21.14 -33.73
CA VAL A 145 11.09 -22.25 -34.69
C VAL A 145 10.47 -21.73 -35.99
N SER A 146 11.26 -21.67 -37.06
CA SER A 146 10.71 -21.40 -38.38
C SER A 146 9.94 -22.64 -38.84
N SER A 147 8.62 -22.55 -38.95
CA SER A 147 7.84 -23.54 -39.69
C SER A 147 8.10 -23.32 -41.18
N ASN A 148 9.22 -23.84 -41.67
CA ASN A 148 9.48 -23.87 -43.10
C ASN A 148 8.51 -24.91 -43.71
N ARG A 149 7.36 -24.44 -44.19
CA ARG A 149 6.41 -25.25 -44.92
C ARG A 149 6.10 -24.55 -46.25
N GLU A 150 6.25 -25.34 -47.31
CA GLU A 150 5.93 -25.08 -48.72
C GLU A 150 6.93 -24.25 -49.52
N ASN A 151 7.81 -24.98 -50.23
CA ASN A 151 7.80 -24.95 -51.69
C ASN A 151 8.03 -26.36 -52.25
#